data_AF-A0A2N3DUC3-F1
#
_entry.id   AF-A0A2N3DUC3-F1
#
_cell.length_a   1.000
_cell.length_b   1.000
_cell.length_c   1.000
_cell.angle_alpha   90.00
_cell.angle_beta   90.00
_cell.angle_gamma   90.00
#
_symmetry.space_group_name_H-M   'P 1'
#
loop_
_entity.id
_entity.type
_entity.pdbx_description
1 polymer ?
#
loop_
_entity_poly.entity_id
_entity_poly.type
_entity_poly.pdbx_seq_one_letter_code
_entity_poly.pdbx_strand_id
1 'polypeptide(L)'
;FIGLDADVDGMVHMSDLDWNRSGEEAMTDYQKGQVVKAQVLDVDTEKERISLGIKQLGGDPMESLGDSIRKGAVVTCTVTGVTENGIEVTVGEDNMPAFIRRAELARDRADQRPERFAVGDKADARVTQFDRAGRKIQLSIKALEIAEEKEAVAQYGSSDSGASLGDILGAALNKANTDDK
;
A
#
# COMPACT_ATOMS: atom_id res chain seq x y z
N PHE A 1 -12.63 -14.20 27.42
CA PHE A 1 -14.00 -14.75 27.39
C PHE A 1 -14.96 -13.65 27.79
N ILE A 2 -16.11 -13.60 27.13
CA ILE A 2 -17.19 -12.63 27.33
C ILE A 2 -18.45 -13.46 27.62
N GLY A 3 -19.06 -13.25 28.79
CA GLY A 3 -20.35 -13.88 29.11
C GLY A 3 -21.49 -13.19 28.37
N LEU A 4 -22.42 -13.98 27.82
CA LEU A 4 -23.62 -13.52 27.12
C LEU A 4 -24.87 -13.93 27.91
N ASP A 5 -26.01 -13.24 27.69
CA ASP A 5 -27.25 -13.36 28.48
C ASP A 5 -28.04 -14.70 28.31
N ALA A 6 -27.37 -15.80 27.94
CA ALA A 6 -28.00 -17.10 27.66
C ALA A 6 -27.15 -18.30 28.12
N ASP A 7 -26.28 -18.15 29.11
CA ASP A 7 -25.29 -19.15 29.54
C ASP A 7 -24.34 -19.61 28.40
N VAL A 8 -24.22 -18.79 27.35
CA VAL A 8 -23.34 -19.03 26.21
C VAL A 8 -22.03 -18.26 26.40
N ASP A 9 -20.92 -18.97 26.21
CA ASP A 9 -19.59 -18.37 26.29
C ASP A 9 -19.16 -17.77 24.94
N GLY A 10 -18.96 -16.45 24.95
CA GLY A 10 -18.30 -15.72 23.89
C GLY A 10 -16.78 -15.79 24.02
N MET A 11 -16.08 -16.23 22.97
CA MET A 11 -14.62 -16.22 22.93
C MET A 11 -14.12 -15.21 21.90
N VAL A 12 -13.21 -14.34 22.32
CA VAL A 12 -12.48 -13.44 21.43
C VAL A 12 -11.03 -13.94 21.37
N HIS A 13 -10.51 -14.13 20.16
CA HIS A 13 -9.10 -14.43 19.98
C HIS A 13 -8.26 -13.16 20.15
N MET A 14 -7.03 -13.28 20.65
CA MET A 14 -6.13 -12.12 20.86
C MET A 14 -5.91 -11.32 19.57
N SER A 15 -5.88 -12.00 18.42
CA SER A 15 -5.76 -11.37 17.09
C SER A 15 -7.02 -10.63 16.61
N ASP A 16 -8.13 -10.72 17.34
CA ASP A 16 -9.40 -10.06 17.04
C ASP A 16 -9.68 -8.85 17.96
N LEU A 17 -8.68 -8.43 18.76
CA LEU A 17 -8.78 -7.27 19.64
C LEU A 17 -8.49 -5.94 18.94
N ASP A 18 -7.48 -5.89 18.06
CA ASP A 18 -7.01 -4.67 17.40
C ASP A 18 -6.46 -4.99 16.00
N TRP A 19 -6.48 -4.02 15.08
CA TRP A 19 -5.95 -4.18 13.72
C TRP A 19 -4.45 -3.91 13.62
N ASN A 20 -3.95 -3.02 14.48
CA ASN A 20 -2.62 -2.40 14.38
C ASN A 20 -1.68 -2.85 15.49
N ARG A 21 -2.22 -3.16 16.68
CA ARG A 21 -1.43 -3.60 17.85
C ARG A 21 -1.37 -5.11 17.98
N SER A 22 -0.32 -5.60 18.64
CA SER A 22 -0.26 -7.02 19.00
C SER A 22 -1.39 -7.37 19.96
N GLY A 23 -1.83 -8.64 19.94
CA GLY A 23 -2.91 -9.08 20.81
C GLY A 23 -2.58 -8.96 22.31
N GLU A 24 -1.30 -9.00 22.67
CA GLU A 24 -0.84 -8.79 24.05
C GLU A 24 -0.97 -7.32 24.48
N GLU A 25 -0.56 -6.38 23.63
CA GLU A 25 -0.71 -4.94 23.87
C GLU A 25 -2.19 -4.53 23.87
N ALA A 26 -2.99 -5.06 22.95
CA ALA A 26 -4.42 -4.75 22.91
C ALA A 26 -5.15 -5.28 24.15
N MET A 27 -4.69 -6.40 24.74
CA MET A 27 -5.29 -7.00 25.94
C MET A 27 -5.19 -6.08 27.17
N THR A 28 -4.20 -5.18 27.23
CA THR A 28 -4.04 -4.28 28.39
C THR A 28 -5.18 -3.27 28.53
N ASP A 29 -5.91 -3.00 27.44
CA ASP A 29 -7.05 -2.08 27.42
C ASP A 29 -8.33 -2.71 27.99
N TYR A 30 -8.32 -4.02 28.25
CA TYR A 30 -9.48 -4.78 28.69
C TYR A 30 -9.32 -5.33 30.09
N GLN A 31 -10.35 -5.14 30.93
CA GLN A 31 -10.37 -5.61 32.30
C GLN A 31 -11.50 -6.62 32.55
N LYS A 32 -11.30 -7.51 33.53
CA LYS A 32 -12.35 -8.44 33.95
C LYS A 32 -13.56 -7.66 34.48
N GLY A 33 -14.75 -8.01 34.00
CA GLY A 33 -16.01 -7.36 34.38
C GLY A 33 -16.37 -6.13 33.54
N GLN A 34 -15.53 -5.74 32.57
CA GLN A 34 -15.85 -4.67 31.63
C GLN A 34 -16.90 -5.14 30.61
N VAL A 35 -17.90 -4.29 30.37
CA VAL A 35 -18.84 -4.48 29.26
C VAL A 35 -18.17 -4.00 27.98
N VAL A 36 -18.05 -4.89 27.00
CA VAL A 36 -17.45 -4.61 25.70
C VAL A 36 -18.47 -4.86 24.60
N LYS A 37 -18.36 -4.10 23.51
CA LYS A 37 -19.07 -4.44 22.28
C LYS A 37 -18.21 -5.41 21.49
N ALA A 38 -18.83 -6.40 20.85
CA ALA A 38 -18.17 -7.30 19.91
C ALA A 38 -19.14 -7.69 18.80
N GLN A 39 -18.61 -8.05 17.64
CA GLN A 39 -19.35 -8.62 16.52
C GLN A 39 -19.23 -10.14 16.52
N VAL A 40 -20.30 -10.84 16.15
CA VAL A 40 -20.30 -12.30 15.97
C VAL A 40 -19.54 -12.65 14.70
N LEU A 41 -18.49 -13.47 14.82
CA LEU A 41 -17.70 -13.97 13.69
C LEU A 41 -18.16 -15.35 13.25
N ASP A 42 -18.39 -16.24 14.21
CA ASP A 42 -18.78 -17.62 13.96
C ASP A 42 -19.59 -18.17 15.13
N VAL A 43 -20.49 -19.11 14.85
CA VAL A 43 -21.36 -19.74 15.84
C VAL A 43 -21.21 -21.25 15.73
N ASP A 44 -20.61 -21.87 16.75
CA ASP A 44 -20.51 -23.31 16.89
C ASP A 44 -21.67 -23.80 17.76
N THR A 45 -22.73 -24.29 17.11
CA THR A 45 -23.93 -24.80 17.77
C THR A 45 -23.73 -26.16 18.44
N GLU A 46 -22.70 -26.93 18.05
CA GLU A 46 -22.41 -28.23 18.67
C GLU A 46 -21.73 -28.06 20.02
N LYS A 47 -20.89 -27.03 20.17
CA LYS A 47 -20.16 -26.74 21.40
C LYS A 47 -20.76 -25.62 22.24
N GLU A 48 -21.88 -25.03 21.81
CA GLU A 48 -22.53 -23.87 22.45
C GLU A 48 -21.55 -22.69 22.64
N ARG A 49 -20.73 -22.41 21.61
CA ARG A 49 -19.69 -21.37 21.66
C ARG A 49 -19.84 -20.38 20.53
N ILE A 50 -19.65 -19.10 20.85
CA ILE A 50 -19.70 -18.02 19.87
C ILE A 50 -18.32 -17.39 19.77
N SER A 51 -17.76 -17.38 18.56
CA SER A 51 -16.55 -16.64 18.27
C SER A 51 -16.93 -15.17 18.04
N LEU A 52 -16.36 -14.30 18.85
CA LEU A 52 -16.60 -12.88 18.85
C LEU A 52 -15.33 -12.14 18.41
N GLY A 53 -15.51 -11.01 17.74
CA GLY A 53 -14.41 -10.14 17.33
C GLY A 53 -14.70 -8.68 17.68
N ILE A 54 -13.71 -8.00 18.26
CA ILE A 54 -13.86 -6.59 18.68
C ILE A 54 -13.38 -5.66 17.58
N LYS A 55 -12.28 -6.01 16.90
CA LYS A 55 -11.68 -5.19 15.85
C LYS A 55 -12.68 -4.84 14.73
N GLN A 56 -13.62 -5.73 14.40
CA GLN A 56 -14.61 -5.54 13.34
C GLN A 56 -15.58 -4.37 13.60
N LEU A 57 -15.68 -3.89 14.84
CA LEU A 57 -16.49 -2.73 15.19
C LEU A 57 -15.90 -1.40 14.70
N GLY A 58 -14.59 -1.34 14.48
CA GLY A 58 -13.90 -0.16 13.95
C GLY A 58 -14.03 0.01 12.43
N GLY A 59 -14.71 -0.92 11.74
CA GLY A 59 -14.61 -1.07 10.29
C GLY A 59 -13.31 -1.77 9.89
N ASP A 60 -13.29 -2.40 8.72
CA ASP A 60 -12.05 -2.92 8.15
C ASP A 60 -11.29 -1.76 7.48
N PRO A 61 -10.10 -1.38 7.96
CA PRO A 61 -9.30 -0.35 7.30
C PRO A 61 -8.91 -0.76 5.87
N MET A 62 -9.01 -2.05 5.53
CA MET A 62 -8.78 -2.53 4.18
C MET A 62 -9.98 -2.34 3.24
N GLU A 63 -11.20 -2.19 3.77
CA GLU A 63 -12.39 -1.81 2.98
C GLU A 63 -12.37 -0.32 2.63
N SER A 64 -11.98 0.56 3.56
CA SER A 64 -11.82 2.00 3.29
C SER A 64 -10.76 2.27 2.21
N LEU A 65 -9.71 1.45 2.17
CA LEU A 65 -8.58 1.60 1.25
C LEU A 65 -8.78 0.94 -0.13
N GLY A 66 -9.84 0.15 -0.34
CA GLY A 66 -10.05 -0.62 -1.57
C GLY A 66 -10.16 0.24 -2.85
N ASP A 67 -10.59 1.49 -2.72
CA ASP A 67 -10.66 2.44 -3.84
C ASP A 67 -9.39 3.29 -3.99
N SER A 68 -8.73 3.65 -2.89
CA SER A 68 -7.56 4.55 -2.90
C SER A 68 -6.23 3.82 -3.07
N ILE A 69 -6.10 2.58 -2.59
CA ILE A 69 -4.86 1.77 -2.64
C ILE A 69 -5.06 0.60 -3.61
N ARG A 70 -4.98 0.92 -4.90
CA ARG A 70 -4.89 -0.07 -5.97
C ARG A 70 -3.45 -0.18 -6.45
N LYS A 71 -3.11 -1.31 -7.08
CA LYS A 71 -1.80 -1.46 -7.72
C LYS A 71 -1.55 -0.30 -8.69
N GLY A 72 -0.42 0.38 -8.53
CA GLY A 72 -0.05 1.54 -9.33
C GLY A 72 -0.54 2.89 -8.78
N ALA A 73 -1.34 2.92 -7.71
CA ALA A 73 -1.66 4.16 -7.00
C ALA A 73 -0.42 4.73 -6.32
N VAL A 74 -0.36 6.06 -6.21
CA VAL A 74 0.66 6.79 -5.46
C VAL A 74 0.11 7.11 -4.10
N VAL A 75 0.86 6.79 -3.05
CA VAL A 75 0.46 7.00 -1.66
C VAL A 75 1.59 7.65 -0.89
N THR A 76 1.23 8.59 -0.01
CA THR A 76 2.16 9.15 0.97
C THR A 76 2.23 8.22 2.17
N CYS A 77 3.43 7.85 2.57
CA CYS A 77 3.69 6.97 3.70
C CYS A 77 4.65 7.62 4.71
N THR A 78 4.54 7.21 5.98
CA THR A 78 5.40 7.69 7.06
C THR A 78 6.30 6.56 7.53
N VAL A 79 7.59 6.78 7.64
CA VAL A 79 8.56 5.77 8.06
C VAL A 79 8.40 5.47 9.54
N THR A 80 8.15 4.21 9.88
CA THR A 80 8.05 3.72 11.26
C THR A 80 9.30 2.98 11.70
N GLY A 81 10.06 2.42 10.76
CA GLY A 81 11.25 1.64 11.06
C GLY A 81 12.21 1.53 9.88
N VAL A 82 13.49 1.40 10.18
CA VAL A 82 14.55 1.24 9.18
C VAL A 82 15.27 -0.07 9.46
N THR A 83 15.38 -0.91 8.42
CA THR A 83 16.04 -2.22 8.50
C THR A 83 17.08 -2.35 7.39
N GLU A 84 17.99 -3.33 7.48
CA GLU A 84 18.99 -3.55 6.42
C GLU A 84 18.38 -3.91 5.07
N ASN A 85 17.18 -4.51 5.09
CA ASN A 85 16.48 -5.00 3.90
C ASN A 85 15.51 -3.98 3.29
N GLY A 86 15.29 -2.84 3.94
CA GLY A 86 14.31 -1.83 3.52
C GLY A 86 13.79 -1.00 4.68
N ILE A 87 12.69 -0.30 4.44
CA ILE A 87 12.03 0.54 5.44
C ILE A 87 10.58 0.08 5.65
N GLU A 88 10.17 0.09 6.91
CA GLU A 88 8.79 -0.10 7.35
C GLU A 88 8.11 1.26 7.38
N VAL A 89 6.93 1.33 6.78
CA VAL A 89 6.18 2.58 6.64
C VAL A 89 4.71 2.34 6.90
N THR A 90 3.99 3.35 7.36
CA THR A 90 2.54 3.34 7.49
C THR A 90 1.90 4.20 6.41
N VAL A 91 0.74 3.77 5.91
CA VAL A 91 0.04 4.43 4.80
C VAL A 91 -1.36 4.87 5.24
N GLY A 92 -1.73 6.09 4.84
CA GLY A 92 -3.07 6.64 5.07
C GLY A 92 -3.35 7.01 6.52
N GLU A 93 -4.57 7.49 6.77
CA GLU A 93 -5.05 7.83 8.12
C GLU A 93 -5.23 6.59 9.01
N ASP A 94 -5.43 5.43 8.38
CA ASP A 94 -5.62 4.13 9.02
C ASP A 94 -4.32 3.49 9.55
N ASN A 95 -3.16 4.13 9.33
CA ASN A 95 -1.83 3.64 9.72
C ASN A 95 -1.53 2.21 9.24
N MET A 96 -1.96 1.86 8.02
CA MET A 96 -1.79 0.51 7.48
C MET A 96 -0.30 0.20 7.28
N PRO A 97 0.22 -0.93 7.81
CA PRO A 97 1.61 -1.29 7.67
C PRO A 97 1.96 -1.65 6.21
N ALA A 98 3.05 -1.07 5.74
CA ALA A 98 3.63 -1.28 4.44
C ALA A 98 5.15 -1.40 4.51
N PHE A 99 5.74 -1.96 3.46
CA PHE A 99 7.17 -2.17 3.40
C PHE A 99 7.73 -1.74 2.04
N ILE A 100 8.80 -0.96 2.07
CA ILE A 100 9.59 -0.61 0.88
C ILE A 100 10.91 -1.36 0.96
N ARG A 101 11.16 -2.25 0.00
CA ARG A 101 12.42 -2.98 -0.08
C ARG A 101 13.57 -2.04 -0.41
N ARG A 102 14.79 -2.38 0.03
CA ARG A 102 16.00 -1.60 -0.30
C ARG A 102 16.15 -1.32 -1.80
N ALA A 103 15.87 -2.32 -2.64
CA ALA A 103 15.96 -2.20 -4.10
C ALA A 103 14.91 -1.27 -4.73
N GLU A 104 13.90 -0.87 -3.95
CA GLU A 104 12.76 -0.05 -4.36
C GLU A 104 12.80 1.37 -3.76
N LEU A 105 13.83 1.69 -2.96
CA LEU A 105 14.01 2.99 -2.30
C LEU A 105 14.38 4.12 -3.25
N ALA A 106 15.07 3.81 -4.34
CA ALA A 106 15.53 4.78 -5.32
C ALA A 106 15.78 4.10 -6.66
N ARG A 107 15.70 4.86 -7.76
CA ARG A 107 16.11 4.38 -9.09
C ARG A 107 17.59 4.00 -9.12
N ASP A 108 18.44 4.87 -8.61
CA ASP A 108 19.88 4.69 -8.62
C ASP A 108 20.35 3.77 -7.50
N ARG A 109 21.15 2.78 -7.86
CA ARG A 109 21.64 1.76 -6.90
C ARG A 109 22.52 2.37 -5.81
N ALA A 110 23.20 3.49 -6.08
CA ALA A 110 24.02 4.19 -5.10
C ALA A 110 23.17 4.80 -3.96
N ASP A 111 21.93 5.15 -4.27
CA ASP A 111 20.96 5.82 -3.38
C ASP A 111 19.97 4.84 -2.72
N GLN A 112 20.06 3.54 -3.02
CA GLN A 112 19.28 2.47 -2.40
C GLN A 112 19.78 2.14 -0.98
N ARG A 113 19.76 3.14 -0.09
CA ARG A 113 20.26 3.05 1.28
C ARG A 113 19.10 3.30 2.26
N PRO A 114 18.71 2.30 3.08
CA PRO A 114 17.68 2.49 4.09
C PRO A 114 18.05 3.56 5.12
N GLU A 115 19.34 3.68 5.44
CA GLU A 115 19.93 4.66 6.35
C GLU A 115 19.68 6.12 5.97
N ARG A 116 19.25 6.39 4.73
CA ARG A 116 18.88 7.73 4.27
C ARG A 116 17.58 8.23 4.89
N PHE A 117 16.74 7.32 5.38
CA PHE A 117 15.45 7.62 5.96
C PHE A 117 15.52 7.53 7.47
N ALA A 118 14.85 8.44 8.16
CA ALA A 118 14.66 8.42 9.60
C ALA A 118 13.21 8.04 9.94
N VAL A 119 13.00 7.51 11.14
CA VAL A 119 11.66 7.29 11.67
C VAL A 119 10.94 8.64 11.77
N GLY A 120 9.74 8.71 11.21
CA GLY A 120 8.93 9.93 11.08
C GLY A 120 9.01 10.62 9.72
N ASP A 121 9.95 10.22 8.85
CA ASP A 121 10.05 10.79 7.51
C ASP A 121 8.82 10.44 6.67
N LYS A 122 8.38 11.39 5.85
CA LYS A 122 7.30 11.16 4.88
C LYS A 122 7.89 10.95 3.50
N ALA A 123 7.42 9.90 2.81
CA ALA A 123 7.84 9.58 1.45
C ALA A 123 6.63 9.22 0.60
N ASP A 124 6.63 9.67 -0.65
CA ASP A 124 5.65 9.24 -1.64
C ASP A 124 6.16 7.99 -2.34
N ALA A 125 5.31 6.97 -2.42
CA ALA A 125 5.66 5.71 -3.03
C ALA A 125 4.49 5.12 -3.81
N ARG A 126 4.82 4.34 -4.82
CA ARG A 126 3.84 3.65 -5.66
C ARG A 126 3.54 2.26 -5.12
N VAL A 127 2.27 1.88 -5.11
CA VAL A 127 1.82 0.53 -4.72
C VAL A 127 2.21 -0.48 -5.79
N THR A 128 3.08 -1.43 -5.47
CA THR A 128 3.54 -2.47 -6.40
C THR A 128 2.76 -3.76 -6.24
N GLN A 129 2.53 -4.16 -4.99
CA GLN A 129 1.83 -5.38 -4.62
C GLN A 129 0.98 -5.15 -3.38
N PHE A 130 -0.15 -5.83 -3.35
CA PHE A 130 -1.12 -5.78 -2.26
C PHE A 130 -1.42 -7.20 -1.81
N ASP A 131 -1.08 -7.54 -0.57
CA ASP A 131 -1.41 -8.83 0.03
C ASP A 131 -2.61 -8.67 0.97
N ARG A 132 -3.77 -9.17 0.51
CA ARG A 132 -5.02 -9.17 1.28
C ARG A 132 -4.99 -10.14 2.45
N ALA A 133 -4.26 -11.25 2.34
CA ALA A 133 -4.24 -12.26 3.39
C ALA A 133 -3.34 -11.82 4.55
N GLY A 134 -2.16 -11.27 4.21
CA GLY A 134 -1.19 -10.79 5.19
C GLY A 134 -1.39 -9.35 5.67
N ARG A 135 -2.35 -8.60 5.09
CA ARG A 135 -2.58 -7.16 5.34
C ARG A 135 -1.30 -6.34 5.24
N LYS A 136 -0.49 -6.65 4.22
CA LYS A 136 0.79 -6.00 3.96
C LYS A 136 0.79 -5.42 2.57
N ILE A 137 1.23 -4.17 2.48
CA ILE A 137 1.36 -3.46 1.20
C ILE A 137 2.83 -3.36 0.87
N GLN A 138 3.17 -3.60 -0.39
CA GLN A 138 4.52 -3.40 -0.88
C GLN A 138 4.57 -2.15 -1.74
N LEU A 139 5.44 -1.22 -1.34
CA LEU A 139 5.58 0.10 -1.95
C LEU A 139 6.94 0.24 -2.63
N SER A 140 7.03 1.15 -3.61
CA SER A 140 8.25 1.46 -4.33
C SER A 140 8.32 2.92 -4.73
N ILE A 141 9.39 3.60 -4.30
CA ILE A 141 9.73 4.98 -4.69
C ILE A 141 10.30 4.96 -6.11
N LYS A 142 11.13 3.96 -6.42
CA LYS A 142 11.65 3.75 -7.79
C LYS A 142 10.53 3.65 -8.84
N ALA A 143 9.47 2.91 -8.53
CA ALA A 143 8.34 2.74 -9.46
C ALA A 143 7.51 4.03 -9.62
N LEU A 144 7.56 4.95 -8.65
CA LEU A 144 7.01 6.29 -8.77
C LEU A 144 7.87 7.13 -9.73
N GLU A 145 9.18 7.23 -9.48
CA GLU A 145 10.12 8.01 -10.31
C GLU A 145 10.08 7.61 -11.79
N ILE A 146 10.06 6.29 -12.08
CA ILE A 146 9.97 5.77 -13.45
C ILE A 146 8.63 6.13 -14.10
N ALA A 147 7.56 6.18 -13.31
CA ALA A 147 6.24 6.53 -13.82
C ALA A 147 6.17 7.99 -14.22
N GLU A 148 6.64 8.87 -13.34
CA GLU A 148 6.69 10.31 -13.58
C GLU A 148 7.58 10.65 -14.77
N GLU A 149 8.75 10.02 -14.89
CA GLU A 149 9.63 10.20 -16.05
C GLU A 149 8.97 9.71 -17.34
N LYS A 150 8.32 8.54 -17.32
CA LYS A 150 7.61 8.02 -18.50
C LYS A 150 6.46 8.94 -18.93
N GLU A 151 5.73 9.49 -17.97
CA GLU A 151 4.63 10.42 -18.22
C GLU A 151 5.13 11.77 -18.76
N ALA A 152 6.22 12.30 -18.19
CA ALA A 152 6.90 13.50 -18.69
C ALA A 152 7.45 13.30 -20.11
N VAL A 153 8.06 12.14 -20.40
CA VAL A 153 8.54 11.79 -21.75
C VAL A 153 7.38 11.67 -22.74
N ALA A 154 6.23 11.11 -22.34
CA ALA A 154 5.06 11.02 -23.21
C ALA A 154 4.46 12.42 -23.50
N GLN A 155 4.43 13.30 -22.52
CA GLN A 155 3.90 14.66 -22.66
C GLN A 155 4.85 15.59 -23.44
N TYR A 156 6.16 15.44 -23.28
CA TYR A 156 7.16 16.27 -23.97
C TYR A 156 7.53 15.71 -25.36
N GLY A 157 7.56 14.38 -25.52
CA GLY A 157 7.81 13.71 -26.81
C GLY A 157 6.68 13.86 -27.83
N SER A 158 5.50 14.31 -27.41
CA SER A 158 4.36 14.61 -28.30
C SER A 158 4.31 16.09 -28.72
N SER A 159 5.19 16.95 -28.19
CA SER A 159 5.17 18.39 -28.45
C SER A 159 6.16 18.87 -29.52
N ASP A 160 7.08 18.02 -30.02
CA ASP A 160 7.96 18.40 -31.14
C ASP A 160 8.51 17.21 -31.94
N SER A 161 7.63 16.49 -32.64
CA SER A 161 8.02 15.71 -33.83
C SER A 161 7.40 16.34 -35.07
N GLY A 162 7.61 17.66 -35.21
CA GLY A 162 7.46 18.34 -36.48
C GLY A 162 8.64 17.97 -37.38
N ALA A 163 8.35 17.21 -38.43
CA ALA A 163 9.28 16.67 -39.42
C ALA A 163 10.24 15.59 -38.90
N SER A 164 9.87 14.33 -39.14
CA SER A 164 10.82 13.23 -39.18
C SER A 164 11.93 13.60 -40.17
N LEU A 165 13.18 13.26 -39.83
CA LEU A 165 14.33 13.37 -40.75
C LEU A 165 14.05 12.73 -42.13
N GLY A 166 13.09 11.80 -42.19
CA GLY A 166 12.57 11.19 -43.41
C GLY A 166 11.72 12.11 -44.30
N ASP A 167 10.97 13.07 -43.73
CA ASP A 167 10.13 14.00 -44.49
C ASP A 167 10.99 15.03 -45.24
N ILE A 168 12.07 15.51 -44.60
CA ILE A 168 13.03 16.45 -45.20
C ILE A 168 13.87 15.75 -46.29
N LEU A 169 14.26 14.49 -46.06
CA LEU A 169 15.02 13.71 -47.04
C LEU A 169 14.16 13.32 -48.27
N GLY A 170 12.89 12.99 -48.04
CA GLY A 170 11.93 12.66 -49.09
C GLY A 170 11.57 13.86 -49.97
N ALA A 171 11.41 15.06 -49.38
CA ALA A 171 11.14 16.28 -50.13
C ALA A 171 12.30 16.71 -51.04
N ALA A 172 13.56 16.46 -50.64
CA ALA A 172 14.73 16.74 -51.47
C ALA A 172 14.91 15.73 -52.62
N LEU A 173 14.62 14.45 -52.39
CA LEU A 173 14.71 13.40 -53.41
C LEU A 173 13.62 13.52 -54.49
N ASN A 174 12.41 13.94 -54.15
CA ASN A 174 11.31 14.07 -55.12
C ASN A 174 11.47 15.30 -56.04
N LYS A 175 12.18 16.33 -55.59
CA LYS A 175 12.45 17.55 -56.37
C LYS A 175 13.52 17.32 -57.45
N ALA A 176 14.42 16.36 -57.25
CA ALA A 176 15.44 16.01 -58.24
C ALA A 176 14.90 15.16 -59.42
N ASN A 177 13.76 14.49 -59.27
CA ASN A 177 13.16 13.65 -60.31
C ASN A 177 12.13 14.38 -61.20
N THR A 178 11.81 15.64 -60.90
CA THR A 178 10.79 16.42 -61.64
C THR A 178 11.36 17.44 -62.62
N ASP A 179 12.68 17.67 -62.63
CA ASP A 179 13.36 18.63 -63.52
C ASP A 179 13.92 18.01 -64.82
N ASP A 180 13.67 16.72 -65.08
CA ASP A 180 14.24 15.97 -66.24
C ASP A 180 13.16 15.46 -67.22
N LYS A 181 12.17 16.32 -67.57
CA LYS A 181 11.20 16.07 -68.65
C LYS A 181 10.93 17.28 -69.53
#